data_AF-A0A939USN2-F1
#
_entry.id   AF-A0A939USN2-F1
#
_cell.length_a   1.000
_cell.length_b   1.000
_cell.length_c   1.000
_cell.angle_alpha   90.00
_cell.angle_beta   90.00
_cell.angle_gamma   90.00
#
_symmetry.space_group_name_H-M   'P 1'
#
loop_
_entity.id
_entity.type
_entity.pdbx_description
1 polymer ?
#
loop_
_entity_poly.entity_id
_entity_poly.type
_entity_poly.pdbx_seq_one_letter_code
_entity_poly.pdbx_strand_id
1 'polypeptide(L)'
;LRLDLRELRKKSGGFFGSGESTGSVGVVTINMPRIAYLSQNEDEFFKRLTRLMDISARSLKIKREVITKLLGEGLYPYTKRYLGTFNNHFSTIGLVGMNEACLNAAWIRKDLTQKEAQEFTKKTLNYMREKLSDYQEMYGDLYNLEATPAESTAYRLAKHDRKRYPDIITATEGDATPYYTNSSHLPVGYTADIFTALDVQDELQTLYTSGTVFHAFLGQRLDSWQAAANLVRKIAENYKLPYYTLSPTYSICSDHGYLEGEQYTCPICGKKTEVYSRITGYYRPVQNWNDGKTAEFHERKTYDVAHSNYHGKPIEEYACDKMEYDVKVGASKKAEEPKAEAAPAKKGVDKGLLIFTTKTCPNCKMAKAMLDKAGIAYTVIDAEDEREKTAEFGVKKAPTLFVPNGNGYDVYDNASKIKGWIESNK
;
A
#
# COMPACT_ATOMS: atom_id res chain seq x y z
N LEU A 1 1.51 1.09 -13.59
CA LEU A 1 2.82 0.83 -12.94
C LEU A 1 2.62 0.30 -11.52
N ARG A 2 2.81 -1.00 -11.29
CA ARG A 2 3.17 -1.52 -9.95
C ARG A 2 4.58 -0.99 -9.68
N LEU A 3 4.87 -0.41 -8.50
CA LEU A 3 6.26 -0.15 -8.13
C LEU A 3 7.04 -1.44 -8.40
N ASP A 4 8.13 -1.36 -9.16
CA ASP A 4 8.96 -2.53 -9.37
C ASP A 4 9.62 -2.87 -8.03
N LEU A 5 9.01 -3.82 -7.32
CA LEU A 5 9.50 -4.36 -6.06
C LEU A 5 10.93 -4.90 -6.21
N ARG A 6 11.45 -5.13 -7.43
CA ARG A 6 12.85 -5.50 -7.67
C ARG A 6 13.80 -4.33 -7.45
N GLU A 7 13.41 -3.08 -7.78
CA GLU A 7 14.22 -1.89 -7.46
C GLU A 7 14.26 -1.63 -5.95
N LEU A 8 13.14 -1.85 -5.27
CA LEU A 8 13.04 -1.72 -3.81
C LEU A 8 13.74 -2.88 -3.09
N ARG A 9 13.63 -4.11 -3.58
CA ARG A 9 14.36 -5.29 -3.08
C ARG A 9 15.86 -5.15 -3.30
N LYS A 10 16.31 -4.58 -4.42
CA LYS A 10 17.73 -4.28 -4.65
C LYS A 10 18.30 -3.28 -3.64
N LYS A 11 17.48 -2.42 -3.05
CA LYS A 11 17.92 -1.43 -2.05
C LYS A 11 17.71 -1.82 -0.59
N SER A 12 16.85 -2.79 -0.29
CA SER A 12 16.30 -2.89 1.07
C SER A 12 16.12 -4.35 1.60
N GLY A 13 15.83 -5.37 0.81
CA GLY A 13 16.00 -6.78 1.26
C GLY A 13 15.16 -7.32 2.44
N GLY A 14 14.09 -6.66 2.90
CA GLY A 14 13.34 -7.07 4.11
C GLY A 14 12.02 -7.80 3.86
N PHE A 15 11.63 -8.68 4.81
CA PHE A 15 10.39 -9.48 4.79
C PHE A 15 9.09 -8.69 5.07
N PHE A 16 9.17 -7.50 5.68
CA PHE A 16 8.01 -6.68 6.08
C PHE A 16 7.79 -5.43 5.19
N GLY A 17 8.18 -5.48 3.92
CA GLY A 17 7.93 -4.41 2.94
C GLY A 17 8.85 -3.18 3.06
N SER A 18 9.39 -2.92 4.24
CA SER A 18 10.57 -2.09 4.46
C SER A 18 11.80 -2.99 4.60
N GLY A 19 12.82 -2.76 3.81
CA GLY A 19 14.08 -3.45 4.00
C GLY A 19 14.87 -3.17 5.25
N GLU A 20 15.95 -3.91 5.45
CA GLU A 20 16.98 -3.54 6.41
C GLU A 20 17.52 -2.15 6.04
N SER A 21 17.63 -1.25 7.03
CA SER A 21 18.09 0.14 6.86
C SER A 21 17.20 1.07 5.99
N THR A 22 15.87 0.89 6.01
CA THR A 22 14.91 1.86 5.45
C THR A 22 13.93 2.37 6.52
N GLY A 23 13.19 3.42 6.18
CA GLY A 23 12.23 4.11 7.05
C GLY A 23 11.61 5.30 6.32
N SER A 24 11.06 6.26 7.05
CA SER A 24 10.58 7.52 6.50
C SER A 24 11.26 8.71 7.17
N VAL A 25 11.68 9.70 6.38
CA VAL A 25 12.24 10.97 6.91
C VAL A 25 11.16 11.89 7.48
N GLY A 26 9.90 11.63 7.12
CA GLY A 26 8.76 12.42 7.56
C GLY A 26 7.50 12.06 6.80
N VAL A 27 6.37 12.35 7.45
CA VAL A 27 5.03 12.11 6.93
C VAL A 27 4.27 13.43 6.86
N VAL A 28 3.59 13.68 5.74
CA VAL A 28 2.57 14.73 5.62
C VAL A 28 1.24 14.07 5.26
N THR A 29 0.20 14.30 6.07
CA THR A 29 -1.13 13.73 5.86
C THR A 29 -2.08 14.78 5.28
N ILE A 30 -2.73 14.42 4.17
CA ILE A 30 -3.69 15.27 3.47
C ILE A 30 -5.09 15.04 4.03
N ASN A 31 -5.78 16.14 4.36
CA ASN A 31 -7.16 16.16 4.82
C ASN A 31 -8.12 16.08 3.62
N MET A 32 -8.52 14.87 3.25
CA MET A 32 -9.36 14.64 2.07
C MET A 32 -10.79 15.20 2.20
N PRO A 33 -11.47 15.07 3.37
CA PRO A 33 -12.80 15.66 3.57
C PRO A 33 -12.85 17.15 3.27
N ARG A 34 -11.86 17.92 3.74
CA ARG A 34 -11.79 19.36 3.48
C ARG A 34 -11.62 19.68 2.00
N ILE A 35 -10.82 18.90 1.26
CA ILE A 35 -10.64 19.12 -0.18
C ILE A 35 -11.96 18.89 -0.90
N ALA A 36 -12.64 17.78 -0.60
CA ALA A 36 -13.92 17.44 -1.21
C ALA A 36 -15.01 18.47 -0.91
N TYR A 37 -15.13 18.89 0.35
CA TYR A 37 -16.10 19.91 0.79
C TYR A 37 -15.90 21.25 0.07
N LEU A 38 -14.64 21.65 -0.16
CA LEU A 38 -14.31 22.93 -0.81
C LEU A 38 -14.37 22.87 -2.35
N SER A 39 -14.63 21.70 -2.93
CA SER A 39 -14.68 21.51 -4.38
C SER A 39 -16.12 21.42 -4.87
N GLN A 40 -16.39 22.02 -6.03
CA GLN A 40 -17.69 21.90 -6.69
C GLN A 40 -17.79 20.65 -7.56
N ASN A 41 -16.65 20.18 -8.09
CA ASN A 41 -16.55 19.04 -8.98
C ASN A 41 -15.21 18.31 -8.82
N GLU A 42 -15.11 17.17 -9.49
CA GLU A 42 -13.94 16.30 -9.46
C GLU A 42 -12.64 16.98 -9.94
N ASP A 43 -12.71 17.80 -10.99
CA ASP A 43 -11.53 18.49 -11.51
C ASP A 43 -10.96 19.48 -10.49
N GLU A 44 -11.83 20.20 -9.79
CA GLU A 44 -11.42 21.11 -8.73
C GLU A 44 -10.79 20.36 -7.55
N PHE A 45 -11.35 19.19 -7.18
CA PHE A 45 -10.76 18.30 -6.18
C PHE A 45 -9.33 17.92 -6.54
N PHE A 46 -9.08 17.45 -7.76
CA PHE A 46 -7.74 17.06 -8.18
C PHE A 46 -6.77 18.24 -8.29
N LYS A 47 -7.23 19.43 -8.69
CA LYS A 47 -6.40 20.65 -8.68
C LYS A 47 -5.97 21.02 -7.25
N ARG A 48 -6.89 20.99 -6.30
CA ARG A 48 -6.60 21.28 -4.88
C ARG A 48 -5.70 20.23 -4.26
N LEU A 49 -5.96 18.95 -4.54
CA LEU A 49 -5.11 17.83 -4.11
C LEU A 49 -3.68 17.98 -4.64
N THR A 50 -3.53 18.26 -5.93
CA THR A 50 -2.20 18.49 -6.56
C THR A 50 -1.43 19.58 -5.86
N ARG A 51 -2.06 20.74 -5.65
CA ARG A 51 -1.42 21.87 -4.96
C ARG A 51 -0.90 21.46 -3.58
N LEU A 52 -1.68 20.69 -2.82
CA LEU A 52 -1.30 20.23 -1.48
C LEU A 52 -0.20 19.16 -1.54
N MET A 53 -0.23 18.26 -2.52
CA MET A 53 0.83 17.29 -2.76
C MET A 53 2.15 17.97 -3.14
N ASP A 54 2.12 18.99 -4.01
CA ASP A 54 3.31 19.74 -4.42
C ASP A 54 3.94 20.50 -3.25
N ILE A 55 3.11 21.04 -2.35
CA ILE A 55 3.59 21.68 -1.10
C ILE A 55 4.20 20.62 -0.18
N SER A 56 3.55 19.47 -0.04
CA SER A 56 4.00 18.37 0.82
C SER A 56 5.34 17.81 0.35
N ALA A 57 5.49 17.55 -0.95
CA ALA A 57 6.72 17.06 -1.54
C ALA A 57 7.89 18.03 -1.33
N ARG A 58 7.68 19.32 -1.62
CA ARG A 58 8.69 20.37 -1.34
C ARG A 58 9.07 20.44 0.14
N SER A 59 8.08 20.39 1.04
CA SER A 59 8.33 20.40 2.49
C SER A 59 9.16 19.20 2.93
N LEU A 60 8.88 18.01 2.40
CA LEU A 60 9.61 16.78 2.71
C LEU A 60 11.03 16.80 2.13
N LYS A 61 11.23 17.38 0.93
CA LYS A 61 12.56 17.59 0.35
C LYS A 61 13.43 18.47 1.24
N ILE A 62 12.90 19.64 1.63
CA ILE A 62 13.62 20.57 2.54
C ILE A 62 13.97 19.84 3.84
N LYS A 63 13.03 19.12 4.44
CA LYS A 63 13.29 18.35 5.66
C LYS A 63 14.41 17.34 5.47
N ARG A 64 14.39 16.59 4.36
CA ARG A 64 15.42 15.59 4.03
C ARG A 64 16.80 16.22 3.92
N GLU A 65 16.92 17.35 3.22
CA GLU A 65 18.18 18.07 3.05
C GLU A 65 18.74 18.50 4.40
N VAL A 66 17.88 19.07 5.26
CA VAL A 66 18.27 19.50 6.61
C VAL A 66 18.75 18.32 7.46
N ILE A 67 17.96 17.26 7.60
CA ILE A 67 18.38 16.12 8.45
C ILE A 67 19.61 15.40 7.89
N THR A 68 19.79 15.37 6.57
CA THR A 68 20.97 14.78 5.93
C THR A 68 22.22 15.60 6.21
N LYS A 69 22.12 16.94 6.15
CA LYS A 69 23.20 17.84 6.56
C LYS A 69 23.59 17.60 8.03
N LEU A 70 22.61 17.58 8.93
CA LEU A 70 22.84 17.37 10.37
C LEU A 70 23.43 15.98 10.67
N LEU A 71 23.05 14.94 9.91
CA LEU A 71 23.68 13.61 9.95
C LEU A 71 25.16 13.68 9.55
N GLY A 72 25.45 14.42 8.46
CA GLY A 72 26.81 14.68 7.98
C GLY A 72 27.68 15.36 9.04
N GLU A 73 27.14 16.39 9.69
CA GLU A 73 27.79 17.21 10.73
C GLU A 73 27.90 16.51 12.10
N GLY A 74 27.31 15.33 12.26
CA GLY A 74 27.52 14.47 13.44
C GLY A 74 26.47 14.60 14.54
N LEU A 75 25.33 15.27 14.31
CA LEU A 75 24.25 15.37 15.31
C LEU A 75 23.49 14.06 15.56
N TYR A 76 23.60 13.08 14.68
CA TYR A 76 22.96 11.77 14.83
C TYR A 76 24.01 10.64 14.83
N PRO A 77 24.89 10.55 15.86
CA PRO A 77 26.03 9.64 15.85
C PRO A 77 25.62 8.17 15.75
N TYR A 78 24.59 7.75 16.49
CA TYR A 78 24.07 6.38 16.42
C TYR A 78 23.42 6.08 15.07
N THR A 79 22.56 6.98 14.58
CA THR A 79 21.92 6.85 13.26
C THR A 79 22.97 6.73 12.16
N LYS A 80 24.01 7.57 12.18
CA LYS A 80 25.12 7.51 11.21
C LYS A 80 25.88 6.19 11.31
N ARG A 81 26.11 5.69 12.53
CA ARG A 81 26.86 4.44 12.77
C ARG A 81 26.12 3.19 12.28
N TYR A 82 24.79 3.15 12.41
CA TYR A 82 23.99 1.95 12.11
C TYR A 82 23.26 2.02 10.76
N LEU A 83 22.76 3.19 10.36
CA LEU A 83 22.04 3.38 9.09
C LEU A 83 22.92 4.01 8.00
N GLY A 84 23.93 4.81 8.37
CA GLY A 84 24.84 5.48 7.43
C GLY A 84 24.23 6.69 6.71
N THR A 85 23.08 6.50 6.06
CA THR A 85 22.42 7.51 5.21
C THR A 85 20.90 7.39 5.23
N PHE A 86 20.22 8.46 4.82
CA PHE A 86 18.78 8.49 4.59
C PHE A 86 18.38 8.21 3.14
N ASN A 87 19.32 7.88 2.24
CA ASN A 87 19.03 7.65 0.80
C ASN A 87 18.00 6.53 0.56
N ASN A 88 17.93 5.56 1.47
CA ASN A 88 16.95 4.47 1.39
C ASN A 88 15.64 4.77 2.12
N HIS A 89 15.50 5.93 2.78
CA HIS A 89 14.29 6.30 3.49
C HIS A 89 13.32 7.05 2.57
N PHE A 90 12.02 6.84 2.77
CA PHE A 90 10.97 7.50 2.01
C PHE A 90 10.62 8.89 2.54
N SER A 91 10.08 9.71 1.66
CA SER A 91 9.32 10.92 1.95
C SER A 91 7.84 10.59 1.81
N THR A 92 7.12 10.54 2.93
CA THR A 92 5.78 9.95 2.95
C THR A 92 4.69 10.99 2.85
N ILE A 93 3.80 10.81 1.87
CA ILE A 93 2.56 11.56 1.76
C ILE A 93 1.42 10.57 2.01
N GLY A 94 0.64 10.83 3.04
CA GLY A 94 -0.52 10.02 3.39
C GLY A 94 -1.82 10.80 3.32
N LEU A 95 -2.91 10.13 3.62
CA LEU A 95 -4.25 10.71 3.60
C LEU A 95 -5.11 10.20 4.75
N VAL A 96 -6.19 10.91 5.03
CA VAL A 96 -7.21 10.52 6.01
C VAL A 96 -8.59 10.95 5.53
N GLY A 97 -9.62 10.18 5.89
CA GLY A 97 -11.02 10.53 5.71
C GLY A 97 -11.56 10.37 4.29
N MET A 98 -11.13 9.37 3.51
CA MET A 98 -11.72 9.18 2.17
C MET A 98 -13.22 8.87 2.23
N ASN A 99 -13.68 8.17 3.27
CA ASN A 99 -15.11 7.95 3.48
C ASN A 99 -15.90 9.27 3.55
N GLU A 100 -15.48 10.17 4.43
CA GLU A 100 -16.14 11.47 4.57
C GLU A 100 -15.83 12.40 3.40
N ALA A 101 -14.72 12.22 2.68
CA ALA A 101 -14.46 12.93 1.43
C ALA A 101 -15.51 12.59 0.37
N CYS A 102 -15.87 11.32 0.22
CA CYS A 102 -16.93 10.92 -0.72
C CYS A 102 -18.31 11.45 -0.32
N LEU A 103 -18.60 11.53 0.98
CA LEU A 103 -19.85 12.14 1.49
C LEU A 103 -19.89 13.67 1.24
N ASN A 104 -18.77 14.36 1.45
CA ASN A 104 -18.67 15.80 1.24
C ASN A 104 -18.57 16.21 -0.23
N ALA A 105 -18.10 15.32 -1.12
CA ALA A 105 -18.00 15.58 -2.54
C ALA A 105 -19.41 15.78 -3.14
N ALA A 106 -19.69 17.00 -3.61
CA ALA A 106 -21.01 17.38 -4.12
C ALA A 106 -21.49 16.52 -5.31
N TRP A 107 -20.55 15.93 -6.07
CA TRP A 107 -20.80 15.08 -7.22
C TRP A 107 -20.85 13.58 -6.89
N ILE A 108 -20.64 13.18 -5.63
CA ILE A 108 -20.65 11.77 -5.18
C ILE A 108 -21.76 11.56 -4.16
N ARG A 109 -21.70 12.26 -3.01
CA ARG A 109 -22.69 12.16 -1.91
C ARG A 109 -22.99 10.73 -1.45
N LYS A 110 -21.96 9.88 -1.47
CA LYS A 110 -22.01 8.45 -1.17
C LYS A 110 -20.81 8.08 -0.31
N ASP A 111 -20.96 7.10 0.56
CA ASP A 111 -19.87 6.61 1.42
C ASP A 111 -19.14 5.41 0.77
N LEU A 112 -18.07 4.91 1.40
CA LEU A 112 -17.26 3.81 0.84
C LEU A 112 -17.97 2.44 0.77
N THR A 113 -19.19 2.32 1.29
CA THR A 113 -20.01 1.12 1.11
C THR A 113 -20.54 1.00 -0.32
N GLN A 114 -20.54 2.11 -1.08
CA GLN A 114 -21.11 2.19 -2.41
C GLN A 114 -20.02 2.22 -3.49
N LYS A 115 -20.30 1.55 -4.61
CA LYS A 115 -19.34 1.36 -5.71
C LYS A 115 -18.81 2.68 -6.28
N GLU A 116 -19.64 3.71 -6.38
CA GLU A 116 -19.23 5.01 -6.94
C GLU A 116 -18.17 5.70 -6.07
N ALA A 117 -18.30 5.63 -4.75
CA ALA A 117 -17.31 6.16 -3.82
C ALA A 117 -16.00 5.34 -3.85
N GLN A 118 -16.13 4.01 -4.00
CA GLN A 118 -14.98 3.11 -4.15
C GLN A 118 -14.19 3.44 -5.42
N GLU A 119 -14.86 3.61 -6.57
CA GLU A 119 -14.21 3.97 -7.84
C GLU A 119 -13.53 5.34 -7.78
N PHE A 120 -14.19 6.34 -7.19
CA PHE A 120 -13.56 7.65 -6.95
C PHE A 120 -12.33 7.56 -6.04
N THR A 121 -12.39 6.71 -5.01
CA THR A 121 -11.27 6.49 -4.10
C THR A 121 -10.11 5.79 -4.80
N LYS A 122 -10.38 4.77 -5.62
CA LYS A 122 -9.35 4.13 -6.47
C LYS A 122 -8.71 5.14 -7.42
N LYS A 123 -9.51 5.99 -8.07
CA LYS A 123 -9.01 7.05 -8.95
C LYS A 123 -8.13 8.03 -8.20
N THR A 124 -8.55 8.45 -7.00
CA THR A 124 -7.78 9.34 -6.12
C THR A 124 -6.45 8.73 -5.70
N LEU A 125 -6.44 7.47 -5.24
CA LEU A 125 -5.22 6.77 -4.83
C LEU A 125 -4.26 6.59 -6.00
N ASN A 126 -4.74 6.22 -7.19
CA ASN A 126 -3.90 6.10 -8.38
C ASN A 126 -3.32 7.45 -8.82
N TYR A 127 -4.14 8.51 -8.80
CA TYR A 127 -3.67 9.88 -9.08
C TYR A 127 -2.53 10.29 -8.14
N MET A 128 -2.68 10.02 -6.84
CA MET A 128 -1.62 10.32 -5.87
C MET A 128 -0.35 9.50 -6.16
N ARG A 129 -0.46 8.23 -6.55
CA ARG A 129 0.71 7.41 -6.89
C ARG A 129 1.45 7.94 -8.10
N GLU A 130 0.74 8.40 -9.12
CA GLU A 130 1.33 9.01 -10.31
C GLU A 130 2.12 10.26 -9.91
N LYS A 131 1.52 11.14 -9.11
CA LYS A 131 2.21 12.33 -8.57
C LYS A 131 3.45 11.99 -7.75
N LEU A 132 3.37 10.95 -6.90
CA LEU A 132 4.54 10.50 -6.15
C LEU A 132 5.66 10.03 -7.07
N SER A 133 5.33 9.33 -8.16
CA SER A 133 6.31 8.96 -9.20
C SER A 133 6.98 10.18 -9.81
N ASP A 134 6.21 11.21 -10.18
CA ASP A 134 6.73 12.47 -10.71
C ASP A 134 7.71 13.13 -9.71
N TYR A 135 7.37 13.12 -8.41
CA TYR A 135 8.24 13.68 -7.38
C TYR A 135 9.53 12.87 -7.18
N GLN A 136 9.49 11.54 -7.35
CA GLN A 136 10.71 10.73 -7.29
C GLN A 136 11.68 11.11 -8.41
N GLU A 137 11.18 11.30 -9.63
CA GLU A 137 12.00 11.75 -10.78
C GLU A 137 12.51 13.18 -10.58
N MET A 138 11.63 14.08 -10.12
CA MET A 138 11.96 15.49 -9.93
C MET A 138 13.01 15.73 -8.84
N TYR A 139 12.90 15.03 -7.70
CA TYR A 139 13.74 15.29 -6.53
C TYR A 139 14.87 14.28 -6.33
N GLY A 140 14.86 13.14 -7.05
CA GLY A 140 15.82 12.05 -6.89
C GLY A 140 15.70 11.28 -5.57
N ASP A 141 14.58 11.44 -4.86
CA ASP A 141 14.31 10.83 -3.56
C ASP A 141 13.17 9.81 -3.64
N LEU A 142 13.09 8.88 -2.69
CA LEU A 142 11.99 7.92 -2.61
C LEU A 142 10.74 8.58 -2.02
N TYR A 143 9.57 8.36 -2.64
CA TYR A 143 8.27 8.84 -2.16
C TYR A 143 7.28 7.69 -2.10
N ASN A 144 6.43 7.67 -1.06
CA ASN A 144 5.44 6.61 -0.86
C ASN A 144 4.08 7.18 -0.44
N LEU A 145 3.04 6.40 -0.77
CA LEU A 145 1.67 6.63 -0.36
C LEU A 145 1.38 5.76 0.87
N GLU A 146 0.90 6.40 1.94
CA GLU A 146 0.59 5.73 3.21
C GLU A 146 -0.88 5.91 3.60
N ALA A 147 -1.48 4.83 4.08
CA ALA A 147 -2.75 4.86 4.77
C ALA A 147 -2.50 5.33 6.21
N THR A 148 -2.45 6.66 6.42
CA THR A 148 -2.00 7.23 7.69
C THR A 148 -2.81 6.66 8.87
N PRO A 149 -2.16 6.11 9.93
CA PRO A 149 -2.85 5.62 11.13
C PRO A 149 -3.67 6.69 11.86
N ALA A 150 -3.31 7.96 11.69
CA ALA A 150 -4.11 9.13 12.05
C ALA A 150 -4.71 9.15 13.48
N GLU A 151 -4.05 8.53 14.46
CA GLU A 151 -4.57 8.35 15.83
C GLU A 151 -5.12 9.64 16.45
N SER A 152 -4.33 10.71 16.39
CA SER A 152 -4.73 12.06 16.81
C SER A 152 -5.15 12.95 15.64
N THR A 153 -4.58 12.71 14.45
CA THR A 153 -4.81 13.54 13.26
C THR A 153 -6.26 13.48 12.77
N ALA A 154 -6.90 12.30 12.81
CA ALA A 154 -8.29 12.11 12.39
C ALA A 154 -9.24 13.00 13.21
N TYR A 155 -9.16 12.91 14.55
CA TYR A 155 -9.92 13.74 15.48
C TYR A 155 -9.59 15.23 15.32
N ARG A 156 -8.29 15.58 15.30
CA ARG A 156 -7.83 16.98 15.27
C ARG A 156 -8.32 17.69 14.01
N LEU A 157 -8.22 17.06 12.84
CA LEU A 157 -8.65 17.67 11.59
C LEU A 157 -10.17 17.85 11.56
N ALA A 158 -10.94 16.81 11.94
CA ALA A 158 -12.39 16.88 11.98
C ALA A 158 -12.90 17.97 12.94
N LYS A 159 -12.28 18.09 14.13
CA LYS A 159 -12.59 19.16 15.09
C LYS A 159 -12.34 20.56 14.53
N HIS A 160 -11.21 20.78 13.86
CA HIS A 160 -10.91 22.07 13.23
C HIS A 160 -11.81 22.37 12.04
N ASP A 161 -12.18 21.33 11.29
CA ASP A 161 -13.11 21.44 10.18
C ASP A 161 -14.49 21.83 10.63
N ARG A 162 -15.10 21.09 11.57
CA ARG A 162 -16.44 21.42 12.07
C ARG A 162 -16.51 22.82 12.69
N LYS A 163 -15.43 23.28 13.35
CA LYS A 163 -15.35 24.67 13.84
C LYS A 163 -15.36 25.71 12.72
N ARG A 164 -14.77 25.41 11.56
CA ARG A 164 -14.62 26.36 10.44
C ARG A 164 -15.76 26.25 9.42
N TYR A 165 -16.30 25.06 9.25
CA TYR A 165 -17.32 24.67 8.29
C TYR A 165 -18.36 23.83 9.06
N PRO A 166 -19.35 24.46 9.72
CA PRO A 166 -20.27 23.74 10.60
C PRO A 166 -21.09 22.63 9.91
N ASP A 167 -21.27 22.73 8.59
CA ASP A 167 -22.01 21.80 7.74
C ASP A 167 -21.12 20.73 7.07
N ILE A 168 -19.81 20.71 7.34
CA ILE A 168 -18.93 19.65 6.83
C ILE A 168 -19.28 18.31 7.47
N ILE A 169 -19.39 17.27 6.64
CA ILE A 169 -19.72 15.93 7.10
C ILE A 169 -18.46 15.29 7.71
N THR A 170 -18.61 14.75 8.91
CA THR A 170 -17.62 13.93 9.62
C THR A 170 -18.20 12.54 9.86
N ALA A 171 -17.44 11.60 10.45
CA ALA A 171 -17.95 10.26 10.73
C ALA A 171 -19.14 10.24 11.71
N THR A 172 -19.17 11.20 12.65
CA THR A 172 -20.28 11.39 13.59
C THR A 172 -21.20 12.52 13.17
N GLU A 173 -22.47 12.42 13.56
CA GLU A 173 -23.49 13.43 13.30
C GLU A 173 -23.66 14.44 14.45
N GLY A 174 -24.21 15.62 14.13
CA GLY A 174 -24.59 16.64 15.11
C GLY A 174 -23.44 17.10 16.02
N ASP A 175 -23.75 17.21 17.32
CA ASP A 175 -22.83 17.68 18.35
C ASP A 175 -21.91 16.57 18.92
N ALA A 176 -22.04 15.33 18.44
CA ALA A 176 -21.19 14.22 18.88
C ALA A 176 -19.72 14.46 18.52
N THR A 177 -18.78 13.89 19.26
CA THR A 177 -17.34 14.11 19.03
C THR A 177 -16.93 13.82 17.57
N PRO A 178 -16.42 14.81 16.81
CA PRO A 178 -16.08 14.63 15.39
C PRO A 178 -14.81 13.81 15.22
N TYR A 179 -14.81 12.85 14.31
CA TYR A 179 -13.58 12.27 13.77
C TYR A 179 -13.75 11.99 12.27
N TYR A 180 -12.63 11.71 11.60
CA TYR A 180 -12.63 11.17 10.25
C TYR A 180 -12.20 9.72 10.27
N THR A 181 -12.82 8.92 9.41
CA THR A 181 -12.44 7.52 9.23
C THR A 181 -10.99 7.43 8.78
N ASN A 182 -10.25 6.48 9.36
CA ASN A 182 -8.83 6.31 9.05
C ASN A 182 -8.63 6.07 7.55
N SER A 183 -7.67 6.79 6.97
CA SER A 183 -7.22 6.62 5.59
C SER A 183 -8.37 6.47 4.56
N SER A 184 -8.53 5.25 4.02
CA SER A 184 -9.62 4.82 3.14
C SER A 184 -10.29 3.55 3.66
N HIS A 185 -10.37 3.42 4.98
CA HIS A 185 -11.16 2.38 5.63
C HIS A 185 -12.65 2.63 5.41
N LEU A 186 -13.43 1.55 5.47
CA LEU A 186 -14.90 1.61 5.51
C LEU A 186 -15.37 2.32 6.78
N PRO A 187 -16.59 2.89 6.78
CA PRO A 187 -17.23 3.35 8.01
C PRO A 187 -17.21 2.25 9.07
N VAL A 188 -16.82 2.59 10.29
CA VAL A 188 -16.54 1.59 11.34
C VAL A 188 -17.78 0.80 11.79
N GLY A 189 -18.98 1.33 11.54
CA GLY A 189 -20.26 0.68 11.85
C GLY A 189 -20.88 -0.13 10.70
N TYR A 190 -20.21 -0.25 9.54
CA TYR A 190 -20.84 -0.74 8.31
C TYR A 190 -21.36 -2.19 8.37
N THR A 191 -20.48 -3.16 8.63
CA THR A 191 -20.84 -4.59 8.55
C THR A 191 -20.13 -5.40 9.64
N ALA A 192 -20.77 -6.48 10.08
CA ALA A 192 -20.12 -7.52 10.89
C ALA A 192 -19.54 -8.64 10.02
N ASP A 193 -19.83 -8.66 8.71
CA ASP A 193 -19.27 -9.65 7.79
C ASP A 193 -17.85 -9.23 7.37
N ILE A 194 -16.85 -9.98 7.83
CA ILE A 194 -15.44 -9.69 7.53
C ILE A 194 -15.13 -9.80 6.04
N PHE A 195 -15.75 -10.72 5.32
CA PHE A 195 -15.47 -10.95 3.90
C PHE A 195 -16.08 -9.86 3.03
N THR A 196 -17.28 -9.40 3.38
CA THR A 196 -17.85 -8.19 2.77
C THR A 196 -16.92 -6.98 2.92
N ALA A 197 -16.32 -6.80 4.10
CA ALA A 197 -15.36 -5.72 4.32
C ALA A 197 -14.04 -5.93 3.54
N LEU A 198 -13.53 -7.17 3.52
CA LEU A 198 -12.31 -7.53 2.80
C LEU A 198 -12.44 -7.35 1.28
N ASP A 199 -13.59 -7.71 0.69
CA ASP A 199 -13.85 -7.57 -0.74
C ASP A 199 -13.69 -6.11 -1.21
N VAL A 200 -14.13 -5.16 -0.40
CA VAL A 200 -13.94 -3.73 -0.67
C VAL A 200 -12.52 -3.27 -0.33
N GLN A 201 -12.01 -3.66 0.83
CA GLN A 201 -10.73 -3.15 1.33
C GLN A 201 -9.53 -3.71 0.56
N ASP A 202 -9.58 -4.92 0.00
CA ASP A 202 -8.49 -5.49 -0.80
C ASP A 202 -8.13 -4.62 -1.99
N GLU A 203 -9.13 -4.11 -2.71
CA GLU A 203 -8.91 -3.27 -3.88
C GLU A 203 -8.37 -1.87 -3.53
N LEU A 204 -8.68 -1.35 -2.34
CA LEU A 204 -8.23 -0.04 -1.90
C LEU A 204 -6.85 -0.10 -1.24
N GLN A 205 -6.68 -1.01 -0.28
CA GLN A 205 -5.46 -1.11 0.52
C GLN A 205 -4.25 -1.52 -0.32
N THR A 206 -4.45 -2.30 -1.40
CA THR A 206 -3.37 -2.67 -2.34
C THR A 206 -2.90 -1.52 -3.22
N LEU A 207 -3.60 -0.38 -3.21
CA LEU A 207 -3.15 0.81 -3.93
C LEU A 207 -2.12 1.62 -3.14
N TYR A 208 -2.05 1.47 -1.82
CA TYR A 208 -0.97 2.07 -1.04
C TYR A 208 0.36 1.40 -1.39
N THR A 209 1.41 2.21 -1.47
CA THR A 209 2.76 1.74 -1.84
C THR A 209 3.63 1.46 -0.62
N SER A 210 3.05 1.66 0.57
CA SER A 210 3.67 1.47 1.88
C SER A 210 2.57 1.33 2.96
N GLY A 211 2.93 1.54 4.24
CA GLY A 211 2.08 1.49 5.44
C GLY A 211 0.57 1.48 5.18
N THR A 212 0.00 0.28 5.22
CA THR A 212 -1.42 0.01 5.04
C THR A 212 -1.77 -1.21 5.87
N VAL A 213 -2.98 -1.26 6.42
CA VAL A 213 -3.40 -2.37 7.29
C VAL A 213 -4.91 -2.51 7.25
N PHE A 214 -5.37 -3.76 7.14
CA PHE A 214 -6.76 -4.12 7.43
C PHE A 214 -6.87 -4.67 8.85
N HIS A 215 -7.67 -4.03 9.70
CA HIS A 215 -7.91 -4.51 11.06
C HIS A 215 -9.17 -5.36 11.11
N ALA A 216 -9.02 -6.67 11.29
CA ALA A 216 -10.12 -7.55 11.66
C ALA A 216 -10.41 -7.38 13.16
N PHE A 217 -11.29 -6.44 13.53
CA PHE A 217 -11.72 -6.23 14.92
C PHE A 217 -12.74 -7.30 15.34
N LEU A 218 -12.33 -8.27 16.15
CA LEU A 218 -13.08 -9.51 16.40
C LEU A 218 -14.03 -9.46 17.60
N GLY A 219 -14.06 -8.35 18.34
CA GLY A 219 -14.80 -8.25 19.60
C GLY A 219 -14.12 -9.00 20.74
N GLN A 220 -14.02 -10.32 20.66
CA GLN A 220 -13.28 -11.16 21.62
C GLN A 220 -12.31 -12.10 20.91
N ARG A 221 -11.55 -12.90 21.67
CA ARG A 221 -10.69 -13.93 21.08
C ARG A 221 -11.54 -14.97 20.34
N LEU A 222 -10.95 -15.62 19.35
CA LEU A 222 -11.58 -16.76 18.66
C LEU A 222 -11.53 -18.00 19.56
N ASP A 223 -12.47 -18.92 19.34
CA ASP A 223 -12.65 -20.12 20.17
C ASP A 223 -11.43 -21.06 20.18
N SER A 224 -10.62 -21.04 19.12
CA SER A 224 -9.44 -21.90 19.01
C SER A 224 -8.34 -21.30 18.13
N TRP A 225 -7.11 -21.77 18.30
CA TRP A 225 -5.99 -21.40 17.44
C TRP A 225 -6.20 -21.90 16.01
N GLN A 226 -6.92 -23.01 15.82
CA GLN A 226 -7.30 -23.54 14.51
C GLN A 226 -8.25 -22.58 13.79
N ALA A 227 -9.23 -22.00 14.49
CA ALA A 227 -10.11 -20.98 13.91
C ALA A 227 -9.32 -19.75 13.44
N ALA A 228 -8.35 -19.30 14.25
CA ALA A 228 -7.45 -18.22 13.87
C ALA A 228 -6.59 -18.58 12.65
N ALA A 229 -5.98 -19.77 12.63
CA ALA A 229 -5.15 -20.24 11.51
C ALA A 229 -5.96 -20.37 10.22
N ASN A 230 -7.18 -20.91 10.29
CA ASN A 230 -8.10 -21.02 9.17
C ASN A 230 -8.49 -19.65 8.62
N LEU A 231 -8.79 -18.68 9.48
CA LEU A 231 -9.10 -17.32 9.04
C LEU A 231 -7.91 -16.65 8.36
N VAL A 232 -6.71 -16.74 8.96
CA VAL A 232 -5.46 -16.22 8.36
C VAL A 232 -5.22 -16.85 6.98
N ARG A 233 -5.33 -18.17 6.86
CA ARG A 233 -5.18 -18.88 5.59
C ARG A 233 -6.23 -18.43 4.57
N LYS A 234 -7.50 -18.32 4.96
CA LYS A 234 -8.58 -17.82 4.12
C LYS A 234 -8.30 -16.43 3.57
N ILE A 235 -7.82 -15.53 4.41
CA ILE A 235 -7.47 -14.18 3.97
C ILE A 235 -6.25 -14.20 3.04
N ALA A 236 -5.17 -14.88 3.45
CA ALA A 236 -3.90 -14.91 2.71
C ALA A 236 -4.00 -15.55 1.31
N GLU A 237 -4.81 -16.60 1.16
CA GLU A 237 -4.91 -17.33 -0.12
C GLU A 237 -5.83 -16.64 -1.14
N ASN A 238 -6.73 -15.75 -0.70
CA ASN A 238 -7.79 -15.20 -1.55
C ASN A 238 -7.73 -13.67 -1.71
N TYR A 239 -7.07 -12.97 -0.80
CA TYR A 239 -6.90 -11.53 -0.86
C TYR A 239 -5.42 -11.16 -1.06
N LYS A 240 -5.19 -9.99 -1.66
CA LYS A 240 -3.87 -9.44 -2.00
C LYS A 240 -3.38 -8.44 -0.96
N LEU A 241 -4.18 -8.14 0.06
CA LEU A 241 -3.86 -7.28 1.20
C LEU A 241 -2.45 -7.56 1.71
N PRO A 242 -1.56 -6.55 1.74
CA PRO A 242 -0.17 -6.76 2.15
C PRO A 242 -0.04 -6.95 3.66
N TYR A 243 -0.99 -6.46 4.45
CA TYR A 243 -0.99 -6.56 5.89
C TYR A 243 -2.39 -6.51 6.48
N TYR A 244 -2.70 -7.48 7.34
CA TYR A 244 -3.93 -7.54 8.11
C TYR A 244 -3.65 -8.04 9.52
N THR A 245 -4.55 -7.74 10.45
CA THR A 245 -4.42 -8.13 11.87
C THR A 245 -5.69 -8.78 12.38
N LEU A 246 -5.57 -9.82 13.20
CA LEU A 246 -6.65 -10.27 14.09
C LEU A 246 -6.59 -9.46 15.38
N SER A 247 -7.65 -8.71 15.68
CA SER A 247 -7.67 -7.71 16.76
C SER A 247 -8.85 -7.93 17.71
N PRO A 248 -8.76 -8.91 18.63
CA PRO A 248 -9.74 -9.07 19.71
C PRO A 248 -9.69 -7.90 20.71
N THR A 249 -10.82 -7.57 21.34
CA THR A 249 -10.86 -6.78 22.57
C THR A 249 -10.79 -7.74 23.75
N TYR A 250 -10.09 -7.33 24.81
CA TYR A 250 -9.99 -8.07 26.05
C TYR A 250 -9.89 -7.11 27.23
N SER A 251 -10.12 -7.61 28.43
CA SER A 251 -10.07 -6.80 29.64
C SER A 251 -9.06 -7.37 30.64
N ILE A 252 -8.51 -6.53 31.49
CA ILE A 252 -7.56 -6.92 32.55
C ILE A 252 -8.11 -6.46 33.89
N CYS A 253 -8.24 -7.41 34.82
CA CYS A 253 -8.47 -7.16 36.24
C CYS A 253 -7.14 -7.20 36.99
N SER A 254 -6.91 -6.28 37.92
CA SER A 254 -5.70 -6.27 38.77
C SER A 254 -5.48 -7.58 39.54
N ASP A 255 -6.58 -8.18 39.99
CA ASP A 255 -6.55 -9.37 40.86
C ASP A 255 -6.67 -10.69 40.07
N HIS A 256 -7.50 -10.71 39.01
CA HIS A 256 -7.84 -11.93 38.27
C HIS A 256 -7.21 -12.03 36.88
N GLY A 257 -6.45 -11.01 36.45
CA GLY A 257 -5.75 -11.02 35.17
C GLY A 257 -6.69 -10.89 33.98
N TYR A 258 -6.42 -11.67 32.93
CA TYR A 258 -7.07 -11.58 31.62
C TYR A 258 -8.55 -12.01 31.67
N LEU A 259 -9.42 -11.20 31.09
CA LEU A 259 -10.85 -11.43 30.92
C LEU A 259 -11.21 -11.32 29.44
N GLU A 260 -12.12 -12.18 29.01
CA GLU A 260 -12.53 -12.28 27.61
C GLU A 260 -13.51 -11.17 27.22
N GLY A 261 -13.22 -10.51 26.11
CA GLY A 261 -14.05 -9.43 25.57
C GLY A 261 -13.97 -8.12 26.35
N GLU A 262 -14.93 -7.25 26.05
CA GLU A 262 -15.11 -5.94 26.68
C GLU A 262 -15.91 -6.07 27.97
N GLN A 263 -15.22 -6.01 29.11
CA GLN A 263 -15.82 -6.04 30.43
C GLN A 263 -15.23 -4.89 31.22
N TYR A 264 -16.02 -3.89 31.58
CA TYR A 264 -15.59 -2.73 32.40
C TYR A 264 -15.56 -3.03 33.91
N THR A 265 -16.19 -4.12 34.31
CA THR A 265 -16.26 -4.60 35.69
C THR A 265 -15.91 -6.08 35.70
N CYS A 266 -15.03 -6.49 36.62
CA CYS A 266 -14.61 -7.88 36.76
C CYS A 266 -15.79 -8.73 37.25
N PRO A 267 -16.14 -9.83 36.56
CA PRO A 267 -17.28 -10.67 36.94
C PRO A 267 -17.03 -11.49 38.21
N ILE A 268 -15.77 -11.54 38.68
CA ILE A 268 -15.36 -12.34 39.85
C ILE A 268 -15.32 -11.49 41.12
N CYS A 269 -14.67 -10.31 41.12
CA CYS A 269 -14.59 -9.42 42.31
C CYS A 269 -15.39 -8.12 42.22
N GLY A 270 -16.03 -7.81 41.10
CA GLY A 270 -16.78 -6.56 40.94
C GLY A 270 -15.92 -5.29 40.83
N LYS A 271 -14.59 -5.40 40.77
CA LYS A 271 -13.69 -4.25 40.59
C LYS A 271 -13.67 -3.76 39.14
N LYS A 272 -13.32 -2.48 38.95
CA LYS A 272 -13.09 -1.91 37.63
C LYS A 272 -11.91 -2.59 36.92
N THR A 273 -12.03 -2.77 35.63
CA THR A 273 -11.02 -3.39 34.75
C THR A 273 -10.48 -2.37 33.74
N GLU A 274 -9.34 -2.70 33.12
CA GLU A 274 -8.82 -1.99 31.96
C GLU A 274 -9.23 -2.74 30.69
N VAL A 275 -9.86 -2.06 29.74
CA VAL A 275 -10.33 -2.67 28.49
C VAL A 275 -9.28 -2.35 27.43
N TYR A 276 -8.64 -3.36 26.88
CA TYR A 276 -7.62 -3.23 25.85
C TYR A 276 -8.21 -3.57 24.48
N SER A 277 -8.02 -2.65 23.54
CA SER A 277 -8.27 -2.89 22.13
C SER A 277 -7.13 -2.31 21.29
N ARG A 278 -7.09 -2.66 20.02
CA ARG A 278 -6.15 -2.05 19.08
C ARG A 278 -6.70 -0.70 18.64
N ILE A 279 -5.97 0.37 18.94
CA ILE A 279 -6.39 1.73 18.57
C ILE A 279 -6.19 1.97 17.08
N THR A 280 -4.97 1.72 16.62
CA THR A 280 -4.53 1.80 15.23
C THR A 280 -3.45 0.72 15.03
N GLY A 281 -2.20 1.00 15.38
CA GLY A 281 -1.08 0.06 15.21
C GLY A 281 -0.80 -0.86 16.40
N TYR A 282 -1.25 -0.52 17.61
CA TYR A 282 -0.88 -1.22 18.86
C TYR A 282 -2.06 -1.30 19.84
N TYR A 283 -1.93 -2.15 20.87
CA TYR A 283 -2.91 -2.27 21.95
C TYR A 283 -2.70 -1.23 23.02
N ARG A 284 -3.81 -0.62 23.47
CA ARG A 284 -3.81 0.37 24.54
C ARG A 284 -5.15 0.32 25.28
N PRO A 285 -5.19 0.59 26.60
CA PRO A 285 -6.45 0.73 27.32
C PRO A 285 -7.35 1.78 26.66
N VAL A 286 -8.59 1.43 26.34
CA VAL A 286 -9.60 2.30 25.71
C VAL A 286 -9.83 3.56 26.55
N GLN A 287 -9.74 3.42 27.88
CA GLN A 287 -9.84 4.54 28.82
C GLN A 287 -8.77 5.63 28.62
N ASN A 288 -7.68 5.31 27.93
CA ASN A 288 -6.56 6.22 27.67
C ASN A 288 -6.56 6.77 26.23
N TRP A 289 -7.63 6.53 25.46
CA TRP A 289 -7.74 7.00 24.08
C TRP A 289 -8.22 8.46 24.05
N ASN A 290 -7.93 9.16 22.95
CA ASN A 290 -8.49 10.50 22.74
C ASN A 290 -9.98 10.42 22.43
N ASP A 291 -10.70 11.53 22.59
CA ASP A 291 -12.16 11.59 22.42
C ASP A 291 -12.61 11.04 21.06
N GLY A 292 -11.92 11.37 19.97
CA GLY A 292 -12.29 10.91 18.63
C GLY A 292 -12.09 9.42 18.43
N LYS A 293 -11.00 8.84 18.96
CA LYS A 293 -10.79 7.38 18.92
C LYS A 293 -11.74 6.63 19.86
N THR A 294 -12.14 7.25 20.96
CA THR A 294 -13.19 6.71 21.84
C THR A 294 -14.54 6.70 21.14
N ALA A 295 -14.90 7.77 20.44
CA ALA A 295 -16.10 7.83 19.61
C ALA A 295 -16.09 6.76 18.51
N GLU A 296 -14.98 6.65 17.76
CA GLU A 296 -14.79 5.60 16.76
C GLU A 296 -14.96 4.19 17.35
N PHE A 297 -14.41 3.93 18.54
CA PHE A 297 -14.53 2.64 19.22
C PHE A 297 -15.99 2.30 19.54
N HIS A 298 -16.77 3.28 20.02
CA HIS A 298 -18.17 3.06 20.36
C HIS A 298 -19.09 2.81 19.16
N GLU A 299 -18.78 3.41 18.01
CA GLU A 299 -19.54 3.18 16.77
C GLU A 299 -19.12 1.92 16.03
N ARG A 300 -17.96 1.34 16.41
CA ARG A 300 -17.36 0.23 15.70
C ARG A 300 -18.19 -1.04 15.85
N LYS A 301 -18.61 -1.58 14.71
CA LYS A 301 -19.17 -2.92 14.63
C LYS A 301 -18.03 -3.92 14.49
N THR A 302 -17.93 -4.86 15.43
CA THR A 302 -16.92 -5.93 15.37
C THR A 302 -17.35 -7.00 14.38
N TYR A 303 -16.37 -7.65 13.76
CA TYR A 303 -16.63 -8.73 12.82
C TYR A 303 -17.01 -10.02 13.54
N ASP A 304 -18.09 -10.62 13.08
CA ASP A 304 -18.56 -11.92 13.52
C ASP A 304 -18.06 -12.98 12.55
N VAL A 305 -16.90 -13.55 12.85
CA VAL A 305 -16.24 -14.54 11.98
C VAL A 305 -17.10 -15.80 11.81
N ALA A 306 -17.90 -16.17 12.83
CA ALA A 306 -18.72 -17.38 12.79
C ALA A 306 -19.89 -17.26 11.81
N HIS A 307 -20.45 -16.05 11.66
CA HIS A 307 -21.58 -15.77 10.77
C HIS A 307 -21.21 -15.00 9.49
N SER A 308 -19.91 -14.81 9.22
CA SER A 308 -19.43 -14.15 8.00
C SER A 308 -19.52 -15.08 6.80
N ASN A 309 -20.05 -14.58 5.67
CA ASN A 309 -20.25 -15.37 4.47
C ASN A 309 -19.10 -15.17 3.50
N TYR A 310 -18.30 -16.20 3.34
CA TYR A 310 -17.23 -16.20 2.35
C TYR A 310 -17.76 -16.60 0.97
N HIS A 311 -17.50 -15.76 -0.04
CA HIS A 311 -18.00 -15.95 -1.41
C HIS A 311 -16.95 -16.47 -2.42
N GLY A 312 -15.71 -16.73 -1.97
CA GLY A 312 -14.64 -17.20 -2.85
C GLY A 312 -14.47 -18.73 -2.89
N LYS A 313 -13.32 -19.22 -3.37
CA LYS A 313 -13.07 -20.66 -3.52
C LYS A 313 -12.98 -21.36 -2.16
N PRO A 314 -13.66 -22.51 -1.96
CA PRO A 314 -13.52 -23.30 -0.74
C PRO A 314 -12.05 -23.61 -0.46
N ILE A 315 -11.65 -23.48 0.80
CA ILE A 315 -10.32 -23.88 1.25
C ILE A 315 -10.51 -25.09 2.16
N GLU A 316 -9.68 -26.12 1.96
CA GLU A 316 -9.62 -27.24 2.87
C GLU A 316 -9.31 -26.72 4.28
N GLU A 317 -10.21 -27.01 5.22
CA GLU A 317 -10.00 -26.65 6.62
C GLU A 317 -8.70 -27.26 7.11
N TYR A 318 -7.98 -26.50 7.93
CA TYR A 318 -6.76 -27.00 8.55
C TYR A 318 -7.10 -28.17 9.48
N ALA A 319 -6.97 -29.39 8.96
CA ALA A 319 -6.96 -30.62 9.73
C ALA A 319 -5.53 -30.83 10.25
N CYS A 320 -5.33 -30.67 11.55
CA CYS A 320 -4.07 -31.03 12.19
C CYS A 320 -3.98 -32.55 12.33
N ASP A 321 -3.85 -33.27 11.23
CA ASP A 321 -3.46 -34.67 11.27
C ASP A 321 -1.98 -34.73 11.63
N LYS A 322 -1.71 -35.07 12.91
CA LYS A 322 -0.41 -35.42 13.51
C LYS A 322 0.82 -35.20 12.60
N MET A 323 1.23 -33.95 12.39
CA MET A 323 2.53 -33.68 11.80
C MET A 323 3.57 -33.78 12.92
N GLU A 324 4.31 -34.89 12.97
CA GLU A 324 5.62 -34.91 13.60
C GLU A 324 6.47 -33.84 12.90
N TYR A 325 6.86 -32.81 13.65
CA TYR A 325 7.74 -31.76 13.15
C TYR A 325 9.16 -32.30 13.00
N ASP A 326 9.45 -32.92 11.86
CA ASP A 326 10.82 -33.07 11.38
C ASP A 326 11.24 -31.72 10.80
N VAL A 327 11.82 -30.85 11.64
CA VAL A 327 12.46 -29.61 11.19
C VAL A 327 13.72 -29.99 10.40
N LYS A 328 13.54 -30.41 9.14
CA LYS A 328 14.63 -30.41 8.17
C LYS A 328 14.81 -28.97 7.73
N VAL A 329 15.87 -28.35 8.25
CA VAL A 329 16.43 -27.09 7.75
C VAL A 329 16.80 -27.32 6.29
N GLY A 330 15.83 -27.09 5.39
CA GLY A 330 15.97 -27.29 3.97
C GLY A 330 16.86 -26.20 3.39
N ALA A 331 18.05 -26.60 2.95
CA ALA A 331 18.93 -25.78 2.14
C ALA A 331 18.16 -25.12 0.98
N SER A 332 18.50 -23.85 0.76
CA SER A 332 17.94 -22.95 -0.24
C SER A 332 17.79 -23.64 -1.60
N LYS A 333 16.56 -23.90 -2.04
CA LYS A 333 16.30 -24.28 -3.43
C LYS A 333 16.64 -23.08 -4.32
N LYS A 334 17.57 -23.28 -5.25
CA LYS A 334 17.88 -22.33 -6.33
C LYS A 334 16.58 -21.95 -7.05
N ALA A 335 16.37 -20.65 -7.23
CA ALA A 335 15.25 -20.12 -8.00
C ALA A 335 15.32 -20.59 -9.45
N GLU A 336 14.21 -21.09 -9.98
CA GLU A 336 14.06 -21.46 -11.39
C GLU A 336 13.99 -20.21 -12.29
N GLU A 337 14.53 -20.35 -13.50
CA GLU A 337 14.63 -19.31 -14.53
C GLU A 337 13.26 -18.88 -15.09
N PRO A 338 13.07 -17.58 -15.43
CA PRO A 338 11.86 -17.12 -16.08
C PRO A 338 11.84 -17.50 -17.57
N LYS A 339 10.89 -18.35 -17.98
CA LYS A 339 10.67 -18.72 -19.39
C LYS A 339 10.14 -17.54 -20.22
N ALA A 340 10.71 -17.36 -21.42
CA ALA A 340 10.29 -16.39 -22.44
C ALA A 340 9.05 -16.85 -23.22
N GLU A 341 8.26 -15.91 -23.75
CA GLU A 341 7.19 -16.18 -24.71
C GLU A 341 7.77 -16.08 -26.14
N ALA A 342 7.61 -17.15 -26.93
CA ALA A 342 8.08 -17.21 -28.31
C ALA A 342 7.03 -16.60 -29.27
N ALA A 343 7.47 -15.71 -30.17
CA ALA A 343 6.66 -15.23 -31.29
C ALA A 343 6.87 -16.11 -32.55
N PRO A 344 5.87 -16.25 -33.43
CA PRO A 344 5.99 -17.10 -34.62
C PRO A 344 6.95 -16.51 -35.66
N ALA A 345 7.75 -17.38 -36.27
CA ALA A 345 8.86 -17.06 -37.16
C ALA A 345 8.44 -16.75 -38.60
N LYS A 346 9.09 -15.77 -39.24
CA LYS A 346 9.29 -15.72 -40.70
C LYS A 346 10.73 -15.37 -41.06
N LYS A 347 11.22 -16.06 -42.08
CA LYS A 347 12.60 -16.03 -42.59
C LYS A 347 12.86 -14.76 -43.41
N GLY A 348 13.99 -14.13 -43.12
CA GLY A 348 14.63 -13.13 -43.97
C GLY A 348 14.69 -11.78 -43.28
N VAL A 349 15.86 -11.48 -42.69
CA VAL A 349 16.54 -10.18 -42.51
C VAL A 349 17.50 -10.34 -41.31
N ASP A 350 18.74 -9.88 -41.51
CA ASP A 350 19.96 -9.92 -40.69
C ASP A 350 19.91 -10.53 -39.27
N LYS A 351 20.84 -11.46 -39.01
CA LYS A 351 21.06 -12.16 -37.73
C LYS A 351 21.65 -11.26 -36.63
N GLY A 352 21.20 -10.01 -36.53
CA GLY A 352 21.60 -9.06 -35.50
C GLY A 352 20.55 -8.94 -34.40
N LEU A 353 20.97 -8.50 -33.22
CA LEU A 353 20.07 -8.15 -32.13
C LEU A 353 19.29 -6.87 -32.53
N LEU A 354 17.97 -6.87 -32.43
CA LEU A 354 17.15 -5.70 -32.78
C LEU A 354 16.52 -5.09 -31.53
N ILE A 355 16.53 -3.76 -31.40
CA ILE A 355 15.79 -3.05 -30.36
C ILE A 355 14.84 -2.02 -30.97
N PHE A 356 13.56 -2.16 -30.66
CA PHE A 356 12.54 -1.17 -31.02
C PHE A 356 12.44 -0.11 -29.94
N THR A 357 12.52 1.16 -30.33
CA THR A 357 12.49 2.34 -29.43
C THR A 357 11.52 3.41 -29.94
N THR A 358 11.22 4.44 -29.13
CA THR A 358 10.53 5.65 -29.60
C THR A 358 11.24 6.91 -29.09
N LYS A 359 11.02 8.05 -29.75
CA LYS A 359 11.69 9.33 -29.46
C LYS A 359 11.43 9.84 -28.04
N THR A 360 10.24 9.60 -27.52
CA THR A 360 9.79 10.09 -26.20
C THR A 360 9.95 9.06 -25.08
N CYS A 361 10.47 7.86 -25.35
CA CYS A 361 10.56 6.76 -24.39
C CYS A 361 11.81 6.86 -23.48
N PRO A 362 11.68 7.17 -22.17
CA PRO A 362 12.82 7.24 -21.25
C PRO A 362 13.46 5.86 -21.00
N ASN A 363 12.64 4.80 -20.93
CA ASN A 363 13.11 3.42 -20.78
C ASN A 363 13.98 2.95 -21.97
N CYS A 364 13.81 3.55 -23.15
CA CYS A 364 14.57 3.23 -24.35
C CYS A 364 16.00 3.78 -24.26
N LYS A 365 16.19 4.96 -23.66
CA LYS A 365 17.53 5.50 -23.37
C LYS A 365 18.28 4.59 -22.39
N MET A 366 17.58 4.13 -21.35
CA MET A 366 18.15 3.21 -20.36
C MET A 366 18.52 1.86 -20.97
N ALA A 367 17.65 1.25 -21.77
CA ALA A 367 17.91 -0.05 -22.40
C ALA A 367 19.12 0.01 -23.35
N LYS A 368 19.25 1.07 -24.15
CA LYS A 368 20.42 1.32 -25.02
C LYS A 368 21.71 1.43 -24.20
N ALA A 369 21.72 2.27 -23.16
CA ALA A 369 22.88 2.43 -22.29
C ALA A 369 23.30 1.11 -21.59
N MET A 370 22.35 0.23 -21.28
CA MET A 370 22.66 -1.09 -20.71
C MET A 370 23.33 -2.02 -21.72
N LEU A 371 22.83 -2.05 -22.96
CA LEU A 371 23.43 -2.85 -24.04
C LEU A 371 24.82 -2.32 -24.43
N ASP A 372 24.98 -1.00 -24.53
CA ASP A 372 26.26 -0.34 -24.82
C ASP A 372 27.29 -0.66 -23.74
N LYS A 373 26.90 -0.56 -22.46
CA LYS A 373 27.78 -0.88 -21.32
C LYS A 373 28.17 -2.36 -21.28
N ALA A 374 27.33 -3.25 -21.82
CA ALA A 374 27.61 -4.67 -21.93
C ALA A 374 28.46 -5.03 -23.17
N GLY A 375 28.76 -4.08 -24.06
CA GLY A 375 29.50 -4.32 -25.29
C GLY A 375 28.72 -5.15 -26.32
N ILE A 376 27.39 -5.19 -26.22
CA ILE A 376 26.53 -5.98 -27.10
C ILE A 376 26.17 -5.13 -28.31
N ALA A 377 26.43 -5.63 -29.51
CA ALA A 377 26.05 -4.97 -30.75
C ALA A 377 24.55 -5.18 -31.05
N TYR A 378 23.85 -4.11 -31.42
CA TYR A 378 22.42 -4.15 -31.74
C TYR A 378 22.04 -3.08 -32.79
N THR A 379 20.93 -3.31 -33.48
CA THR A 379 20.33 -2.36 -34.42
C THR A 379 19.13 -1.69 -33.78
N VAL A 380 19.09 -0.36 -33.81
CA VAL A 380 17.96 0.44 -33.30
C VAL A 380 16.95 0.64 -34.41
N ILE A 381 15.68 0.32 -34.14
CA ILE A 381 14.54 0.63 -34.99
C ILE A 381 13.65 1.62 -34.23
N ASP A 382 13.33 2.76 -34.83
CA ASP A 382 12.35 3.69 -34.27
C ASP A 382 10.94 3.26 -34.68
N ALA A 383 10.12 2.91 -33.69
CA ALA A 383 8.81 2.34 -33.91
C ALA A 383 7.79 3.33 -34.49
N GLU A 384 8.04 4.64 -34.37
CA GLU A 384 7.18 5.69 -34.91
C GLU A 384 7.53 6.01 -36.37
N ASP A 385 8.82 5.94 -36.71
CA ASP A 385 9.33 6.21 -38.06
C ASP A 385 9.25 4.98 -38.97
N GLU A 386 9.43 3.77 -38.43
CA GLU A 386 9.40 2.50 -39.19
C GLU A 386 8.15 1.66 -38.86
N ARG A 387 6.97 2.24 -39.11
CA ARG A 387 5.67 1.64 -38.73
C ARG A 387 5.39 0.29 -39.38
N GLU A 388 5.75 0.10 -40.64
CA GLU A 388 5.54 -1.16 -41.37
C GLU A 388 6.35 -2.30 -40.75
N LYS A 389 7.64 -2.08 -40.47
CA LYS A 389 8.48 -3.07 -39.78
C LYS A 389 8.04 -3.30 -38.33
N THR A 390 7.59 -2.27 -37.64
CA THR A 390 7.07 -2.38 -36.26
C THR A 390 5.84 -3.29 -36.20
N ALA A 391 4.93 -3.14 -37.17
CA ALA A 391 3.76 -4.00 -37.32
C ALA A 391 4.14 -5.43 -37.69
N GLU A 392 5.12 -5.62 -38.57
CA GLU A 392 5.63 -6.93 -38.99
C GLU A 392 6.20 -7.75 -37.80
N PHE A 393 6.93 -7.09 -36.89
CA PHE A 393 7.47 -7.72 -35.68
C PHE A 393 6.46 -7.77 -34.51
N GLY A 394 5.23 -7.30 -34.70
CA GLY A 394 4.17 -7.34 -33.67
C GLY A 394 4.47 -6.49 -32.44
N VAL A 395 5.31 -5.46 -32.57
CA VAL A 395 5.77 -4.65 -31.44
C VAL A 395 4.66 -3.72 -30.96
N LYS A 396 4.24 -3.88 -29.70
CA LYS A 396 3.18 -3.05 -29.08
C LYS A 396 3.71 -2.04 -28.06
N LYS A 397 4.98 -2.15 -27.68
CA LYS A 397 5.61 -1.37 -26.61
C LYS A 397 7.08 -1.09 -26.93
N ALA A 398 7.58 0.02 -26.43
CA ALA A 398 9.00 0.36 -26.47
C ALA A 398 9.55 0.58 -25.04
N PRO A 399 10.76 0.11 -24.70
CA PRO A 399 11.66 -0.67 -25.57
C PRO A 399 11.25 -2.15 -25.67
N THR A 400 11.44 -2.76 -26.83
CA THR A 400 11.34 -4.22 -27.01
C THR A 400 12.58 -4.73 -27.72
N LEU A 401 13.25 -5.72 -27.13
CA LEU A 401 14.44 -6.35 -27.69
C LEU A 401 14.10 -7.70 -28.30
N PHE A 402 14.65 -7.96 -29.49
CA PHE A 402 14.57 -9.22 -30.20
C PHE A 402 15.96 -9.84 -30.30
N VAL A 403 16.12 -11.03 -29.72
CA VAL A 403 17.38 -11.78 -29.67
C VAL A 403 17.29 -13.01 -30.58
N PRO A 404 18.16 -13.19 -31.59
CA PRO A 404 18.09 -14.34 -32.47
C PRO A 404 18.27 -15.67 -31.71
N ASN A 405 17.34 -16.62 -31.88
CA ASN A 405 17.39 -17.94 -31.22
C ASN A 405 17.50 -19.13 -32.20
N GLY A 406 17.95 -18.87 -33.43
CA GLY A 406 18.12 -19.87 -34.50
C GLY A 406 16.84 -20.19 -35.29
N ASN A 407 15.67 -20.10 -34.66
CA ASN A 407 14.36 -20.31 -35.30
C ASN A 407 13.51 -19.04 -35.39
N GLY A 408 14.01 -17.90 -34.93
CA GLY A 408 13.29 -16.63 -34.87
C GLY A 408 13.97 -15.72 -33.86
N TYR A 409 13.17 -15.11 -32.99
CA TYR A 409 13.65 -14.21 -31.95
C TYR A 409 13.00 -14.51 -30.61
N ASP A 410 13.79 -14.47 -29.54
CA ASP A 410 13.30 -14.30 -28.17
C ASP A 410 12.98 -12.83 -27.94
N VAL A 411 11.82 -12.55 -27.34
CA VAL A 411 11.28 -11.20 -27.20
C VAL A 411 11.31 -10.75 -25.75
N TYR A 412 11.94 -9.59 -25.50
CA TYR A 412 12.07 -8.97 -24.18
C TYR A 412 11.41 -7.57 -24.21
N ASP A 413 10.14 -7.52 -23.84
CA ASP A 413 9.24 -6.36 -23.99
C ASP A 413 9.24 -5.39 -22.79
N ASN A 414 10.42 -4.97 -22.34
CA ASN A 414 10.66 -3.79 -21.48
C ASN A 414 12.13 -3.78 -21.02
N ALA A 415 12.57 -2.65 -20.47
CA ALA A 415 13.94 -2.49 -20.00
C ALA A 415 14.35 -3.47 -18.87
N SER A 416 13.43 -3.95 -18.02
CA SER A 416 13.76 -4.94 -16.99
C SER A 416 14.05 -6.33 -17.57
N LYS A 417 13.24 -6.78 -18.55
CA LYS A 417 13.46 -8.06 -19.24
C LYS A 417 14.76 -8.03 -20.05
N ILE A 418 15.02 -6.91 -20.74
CA ILE A 418 16.28 -6.67 -21.46
C ILE A 418 17.48 -6.77 -20.53
N LYS A 419 17.42 -6.11 -19.36
CA LYS A 419 18.48 -6.18 -18.35
C LYS A 419 18.70 -7.60 -17.84
N GLY A 420 17.63 -8.34 -17.57
CA GLY A 420 17.72 -9.74 -17.14
C GLY A 420 18.46 -10.61 -18.17
N TRP A 421 18.13 -10.44 -19.46
CA TRP A 421 18.83 -11.14 -20.53
C TRP A 421 20.32 -10.76 -20.62
N ILE A 422 20.67 -9.47 -20.48
CA ILE A 422 22.07 -9.02 -20.46
C ILE A 422 22.83 -9.64 -19.29
N GLU A 423 22.22 -9.70 -18.10
CA GLU A 423 22.84 -10.28 -16.90
C GLU A 423 23.03 -11.81 -17.03
N SER A 424 22.17 -12.49 -17.78
CA SER A 424 22.30 -13.93 -18.09
C SER A 424 23.32 -14.26 -19.19
N ASN A 425 23.75 -13.28 -19.98
CA ASN A 425 24.70 -13.46 -21.10
C ASN A 425 26.08 -12.80 -20.84
N LYS A 426 26.35 -12.40 -19.59
CA LYS A 426 27.69 -12.10 -19.09
C LYS A 426 28.31 -13.35 -18.50
#